data_AF-A0A7X5DDN9-F1
#
_entry.id   AF-A0A7X5DDN9-F1
#
_cell.length_a   1.000
_cell.length_b   1.000
_cell.length_c   1.000
_cell.angle_alpha   90.00
_cell.angle_beta   90.00
_cell.angle_gamma   90.00
#
_symmetry.space_group_name_H-M   'P 1'
#
loop_
_entity.id
_entity.type
_entity.pdbx_description
1 polymer ?
#
loop_
_entity_poly.entity_id
_entity_poly.type
_entity_poly.pdbx_seq_one_letter_code
_entity_poly.pdbx_strand_id
1 'polypeptide(L)' 'MKELKKAVIYARYSSTNQREESIDAQVRACSKYAKDNGYTVVKEYKDSAKSATTANRPAFQEMI' A
#
# COMPACT_ATOMS: atom_id res chain seq x y z
N MET A 1 -16.36 -23.86 3.07
CA MET A 1 -15.08 -23.09 3.03
C MET A 1 -15.41 -21.63 3.26
N LYS A 2 -14.77 -20.94 4.21
CA LYS A 2 -14.91 -19.48 4.34
C LYS A 2 -14.16 -18.85 3.18
N GLU A 3 -14.86 -18.04 2.39
CA GLU A 3 -14.26 -17.30 1.29
C GLU A 3 -13.31 -16.24 1.86
N LEU A 4 -12.02 -16.33 1.52
CA LEU A 4 -11.03 -15.33 1.91
C LEU A 4 -11.27 -14.07 1.07
N LYS A 5 -11.53 -12.95 1.73
CA LYS A 5 -11.78 -11.68 1.04
C LYS A 5 -10.47 -11.21 0.40
N LYS A 6 -10.51 -10.93 -0.91
CA LYS A 6 -9.37 -10.37 -1.64
C LYS A 6 -9.15 -8.92 -1.21
N ALA A 7 -7.90 -8.55 -0.98
CA ALA A 7 -7.50 -7.20 -0.57
C ALA A 7 -6.27 -6.74 -1.35
N VAL A 8 -6.07 -5.43 -1.43
CA VAL A 8 -4.87 -4.81 -2.00
C VAL A 8 -4.20 -3.92 -0.95
N ILE A 9 -2.88 -3.83 -1.00
CA ILE A 9 -2.11 -2.94 -0.13
C ILE A 9 -1.67 -1.74 -0.97
N TYR A 10 -1.94 -0.53 -0.52
CA TYR A 10 -1.42 0.69 -1.13
C TYR A 10 -0.59 1.45 -0.09
N ALA A 11 0.72 1.52 -0.33
CA ALA A 11 1.69 2.15 0.57
C ALA A 11 2.33 3.37 -0.09
N ARG A 12 2.43 4.48 0.65
CA ARG A 12 3.02 5.74 0.16
C ARG A 12 3.79 6.46 1.25
N TYR A 13 4.79 7.24 0.88
CA TYR A 13 5.42 8.23 1.76
C TYR A 13 5.37 9.60 1.09
N SER A 14 5.29 10.69 1.86
CA SER A 14 5.44 12.06 1.35
C SER A 14 6.72 12.65 1.88
N SER A 15 7.49 13.32 1.02
CA SER A 15 8.82 13.85 1.35
C SER A 15 8.83 14.97 2.41
N THR A 16 7.67 15.42 2.92
CA THR A 16 7.53 16.64 3.73
C THR A 16 7.44 16.46 5.25
N ASN A 17 7.45 15.25 5.80
CA ASN A 17 7.66 15.06 7.25
C ASN A 17 7.94 13.59 7.54
N GLN A 18 9.19 13.19 7.35
CA GLN A 18 9.61 11.79 7.43
C GLN A 18 9.30 11.19 8.80
N ARG A 19 8.23 10.39 8.88
CA ARG A 19 8.32 9.19 9.71
C ARG A 19 9.28 8.27 8.96
N GLU A 20 10.31 7.77 9.64
CA GLU A 20 11.31 6.83 9.08
C GLU A 20 10.71 5.48 8.64
N GLU A 21 9.39 5.29 8.75
CA GLU A 21 8.74 4.08 8.26
C GLU A 21 8.78 4.01 6.74
N SER A 22 9.75 3.23 6.27
CA SER A 22 9.90 2.83 4.87
C SER A 22 8.60 2.21 4.34
N ILE A 23 8.33 2.35 3.05
CA ILE A 23 7.21 1.69 2.36
C ILE A 23 7.13 0.19 2.70
N ASP A 24 8.28 -0.47 2.82
CA ASP A 24 8.34 -1.89 3.15
C ASP A 24 7.92 -2.21 4.59
N ALA A 25 8.03 -1.26 5.52
CA ALA A 25 7.47 -1.40 6.86
C ALA A 25 5.93 -1.33 6.81
N GLN A 26 5.37 -0.37 6.05
CA GLN A 26 3.92 -0.24 5.86
C GLN A 26 3.33 -1.51 5.21
N VAL A 27 3.97 -2.02 4.15
CA VAL A 27 3.55 -3.23 3.45
C VAL A 27 3.57 -4.45 4.37
N ARG A 28 4.63 -4.60 5.17
CA ARG A 28 4.72 -5.70 6.16
C ARG A 28 3.61 -5.62 7.20
N ALA A 29 3.33 -4.43 7.74
CA ALA A 29 2.24 -4.23 8.70
C ALA A 29 0.88 -4.57 8.09
N CYS A 30 0.59 -4.08 6.89
CA CYS A 30 -0.66 -4.36 6.17
C CYS A 30 -0.81 -5.83 5.80
N SER A 31 0.27 -6.50 5.36
CA SER A 31 0.27 -7.92 5.01
C SER A 31 0.01 -8.79 6.25
N LYS A 32 0.62 -8.45 7.39
CA LYS A 32 0.34 -9.12 8.66
C LYS A 32 -1.12 -8.96 9.08
N TYR A 33 -1.65 -7.73 9.02
CA TYR A 33 -3.06 -7.48 9.33
C TYR A 33 -3.99 -8.26 8.41
N ALA A 34 -3.70 -8.29 7.10
CA ALA A 34 -4.47 -9.02 6.12
C ALA A 34 -4.53 -10.52 6.46
N LYS A 35 -3.37 -11.12 6.75
CA LYS A 35 -3.25 -12.53 7.12
C LYS A 35 -4.03 -12.85 8.41
N ASP A 36 -3.87 -12.02 9.44
CA ASP A 36 -4.51 -12.23 10.75
C ASP A 36 -6.05 -12.14 10.67
N ASN A 37 -6.58 -11.38 9.70
CA ASN A 37 -8.02 -11.19 9.50
C ASN A 37 -8.63 -12.05 8.38
N GLY A 38 -7.86 -12.99 7.79
CA GLY A 38 -8.38 -13.86 6.74
C GLY A 38 -8.61 -13.15 5.40
N TYR A 39 -7.77 -12.17 5.08
CA TYR A 39 -7.71 -11.57 3.75
C TYR A 39 -6.59 -12.20 2.91
N THR A 40 -6.81 -12.26 1.60
CA THR A 40 -5.77 -12.61 0.63
C THR A 40 -5.32 -11.35 -0.09
N VAL A 41 -4.07 -10.96 0.13
CA VAL A 41 -3.47 -9.82 -0.59
C VAL A 41 -3.20 -10.24 -2.03
N VAL A 42 -3.87 -9.60 -2.99
CA VAL A 42 -3.76 -9.95 -4.42
C VAL A 42 -2.80 -9.03 -5.18
N LYS A 43 -2.57 -7.80 -4.69
CA LYS A 43 -1.66 -6.84 -5.31
C LYS A 43 -1.18 -5.82 -4.28
N GLU A 44 0.06 -5.40 -4.43
CA GLU A 44 0.69 -4.35 -3.63
C GLU A 44 1.05 -3.19 -4.56
N TYR A 45 0.59 -2.00 -4.19
CA TYR A 45 0.84 -0.75 -4.88
C TYR A 45 1.72 0.12 -3.99
N LYS A 46 2.83 0.61 -4.54
CA LYS A 46 3.82 1.40 -3.81
C LYS A 46 4.04 2.70 -4.56
N ASP A 47 3.71 3.82 -3.93
CA ASP A 47 4.03 5.14 -4.46
C ASP A 47 5.21 5.73 -3.67
N SER A 48 6.38 5.68 -4.30
CA SER A 48 7.59 6.32 -3.79
C SER A 48 7.53 7.80 -4.17
N ALA A 49 7.18 8.70 -3.24
CA ALA A 49 7.16 10.12 -3.56
C ALA A 49 8.58 10.63 -3.75
N LYS A 50 9.02 10.64 -5.00
CA LYS A 50 10.16 11.41 -5.47
C LYS A 50 9.63 12.80 -5.84
N SER A 51 9.50 13.67 -4.84
CA SER A 51 9.32 15.12 -5.01
C SER A 51 8.14 15.59 -5.90
N ALA A 52 7.11 16.12 -5.25
CA ALA A 52 6.35 17.32 -5.65
C ALA A 52 5.47 17.31 -6.94
N THR A 53 4.31 17.98 -6.80
CA THR A 53 3.62 18.73 -7.89
C THR A 53 3.11 18.04 -9.14
N THR A 54 2.90 16.72 -9.19
CA THR A 54 2.27 16.13 -10.39
C THR A 54 1.08 15.24 -10.03
N ALA A 55 -0.10 15.60 -10.55
CA ALA A 55 -1.36 14.87 -10.44
C ALA A 55 -1.39 13.55 -11.25
N ASN A 56 -0.24 13.10 -11.75
CA ASN A 56 -0.11 11.83 -12.46
C ASN A 56 0.27 10.74 -11.46
N ARG A 57 -0.76 10.12 -10.87
CA ARG A 57 -0.63 8.99 -9.93
C ARG A 57 -1.06 7.71 -10.63
N PRO A 58 -0.17 7.06 -11.42
CA PRO A 58 -0.53 5.89 -12.21
C PRO A 58 -1.00 4.72 -11.35
N ALA A 59 -0.39 4.48 -10.17
CA ALA A 59 -0.79 3.40 -9.28
C ALA A 59 -2.17 3.61 -8.63
N PHE A 60 -2.58 4.87 -8.40
CA PHE A 60 -3.93 5.19 -7.94
C PHE A 60 -4.96 5.01 -9.06
N GLN A 61 -4.62 5.36 -10.31
CA GLN A 61 -5.48 5.11 -11.47
C GLN A 61 -5.67 3.62 -11.77
N GLU A 62 -4.65 2.78 -11.54
CA GLU A 62 -4.77 1.32 -11.64
C GLU A 62 -5.61 0.67 -10.52
N MET A 63 -5.91 1.40 -9.45
CA MET A 63 -6.66 0.90 -8.30
C MET A 63 -8.19 1.11 -8.42
N ILE A 64 -8.62 2.11 -9.21
CA ILE A 64 -10.06 2.45 -9.43
C ILE A 64 -10.72 1.40 -10.33
#